data_AF-A0A318JYW9-F1
#
_entry.id   AF-A0A318JYW9-F1
#
_cell.length_a   1.000
_cell.length_b   1.000
_cell.length_c   1.000
_cell.angle_alpha   90.00
_cell.angle_beta   90.00
_cell.angle_gamma   90.00
#
_symmetry.space_group_name_H-M   'P 1'
#
loop_
_entity.id
_entity.type
_entity.pdbx_description
1 polymer ?
#
loop_
_entity_poly.entity_id
_entity_poly.type
_entity_poly.pdbx_seq_one_letter_code
_entity_poly.pdbx_strand_id
1 'polypeptide(L)'
;MDDAVVSVVPTDSIADAIPPPPRFDEPGTGLSGADAAAFAYTSDHLVRHLFDVGLQLHTLKVVLDQPHTTVDAARAVSDAVGAVLDDLDLLIRDTGLAVLALTPNTRDGQTPQRRKRHR
;
A
#
# COMPACT_ATOMS: atom_id res chain seq x y z
N MET A 1 17.29 0.02 -70.95
CA MET A 1 16.04 -0.53 -70.40
C MET A 1 16.53 -1.53 -69.38
N ASP A 2 16.85 -1.02 -68.20
CA ASP A 2 17.70 -1.69 -67.24
C ASP A 2 16.86 -2.05 -66.02
N ASP A 3 16.97 -3.33 -65.70
CA ASP A 3 16.16 -4.09 -64.77
C ASP A 3 16.42 -3.63 -63.33
N ALA A 4 15.35 -3.29 -62.61
CA ALA A 4 15.44 -2.87 -61.22
C ALA A 4 15.61 -4.09 -60.32
N VAL A 5 16.87 -4.42 -60.00
CA VAL A 5 17.19 -5.42 -58.98
C VAL A 5 16.83 -4.87 -57.61
N VAL A 6 15.71 -5.34 -57.06
CA VAL A 6 15.30 -5.09 -55.67
C VAL A 6 16.36 -5.70 -54.74
N SER A 7 17.15 -4.84 -54.08
CA SER A 7 18.00 -5.26 -52.97
C SER A 7 17.12 -5.58 -51.76
N VAL A 8 17.01 -6.87 -51.46
CA VAL A 8 16.51 -7.34 -50.17
C VAL A 8 17.61 -7.07 -49.15
N VAL A 9 17.46 -5.98 -48.39
CA VAL A 9 18.31 -5.68 -47.23
C VAL A 9 18.05 -6.77 -46.16
N PRO A 10 19.08 -7.39 -45.56
CA PRO A 10 18.90 -8.38 -44.52
C PRO A 10 18.21 -7.75 -43.31
N THR A 11 17.21 -8.45 -42.80
CA THR A 11 16.46 -8.11 -41.59
C THR A 11 17.40 -7.79 -40.44
N ASP A 12 17.41 -6.53 -40.01
CA ASP A 12 18.08 -6.10 -38.80
C ASP A 12 17.67 -6.98 -37.63
N SER A 13 18.69 -7.38 -36.88
CA SER A 13 18.62 -8.14 -35.64
C SER A 13 17.62 -7.49 -34.67
N ILE A 14 16.45 -8.13 -34.51
CA ILE A 14 15.43 -7.80 -33.50
C ILE A 14 15.91 -8.20 -32.08
N ALA A 15 17.21 -8.45 -31.89
CA ALA A 15 17.77 -8.78 -30.58
C ALA A 15 17.96 -7.56 -29.66
N ASP A 16 17.88 -6.33 -30.19
CA ASP A 16 18.15 -5.10 -29.44
C ASP A 16 16.89 -4.37 -28.93
N ALA A 17 15.70 -4.94 -29.17
CA ALA A 17 14.41 -4.33 -28.82
C ALA A 17 13.66 -5.09 -27.71
N ILE A 18 14.33 -5.92 -26.91
CA ILE A 18 13.74 -6.39 -25.67
C ILE A 18 14.02 -5.29 -24.63
N PRO A 19 13.02 -4.45 -24.26
CA PRO A 19 13.20 -3.56 -23.12
C PRO A 19 13.61 -4.45 -21.94
N PRO A 20 14.61 -4.05 -21.13
CA PRO A 20 14.93 -4.81 -19.94
C PRO A 20 13.62 -5.07 -19.19
N PRO A 21 13.41 -6.28 -18.64
CA PRO A 21 12.24 -6.53 -17.81
C PRO A 21 12.14 -5.39 -16.80
N PRO A 22 10.93 -4.89 -16.48
CA PRO A 22 10.79 -3.85 -15.47
C PRO A 22 11.59 -4.31 -14.27
N ARG A 23 12.72 -3.64 -14.05
CA ARG A 23 13.48 -3.82 -12.83
C ARG A 23 12.50 -3.28 -11.81
N PHE A 24 11.87 -4.18 -11.06
CA PHE A 24 11.40 -3.81 -9.74
C PHE A 24 12.64 -3.21 -9.11
N ASP A 25 12.67 -1.89 -9.01
CA ASP A 25 13.74 -1.18 -8.34
C ASP A 25 14.00 -1.98 -7.06
N GLU A 26 15.23 -2.49 -6.90
CA GLU A 26 15.65 -3.11 -5.65
C GLU A 26 15.10 -2.23 -4.54
N PRO A 27 14.37 -2.78 -3.55
CA PRO A 27 13.68 -1.97 -2.55
C PRO A 27 14.68 -0.97 -1.99
N GLY A 28 14.52 0.28 -2.45
CA GLY A 28 15.57 1.28 -2.36
C GLY A 28 15.81 1.52 -0.89
N THR A 29 17.01 1.21 -0.42
CA THR A 29 17.46 1.45 0.96
C THR A 29 16.51 0.82 1.98
N GLY A 30 16.87 -0.37 2.45
CA GLY A 30 16.18 -1.08 3.54
C GLY A 30 15.73 -0.11 4.63
N LEU A 31 14.45 -0.22 4.95
CA LEU A 31 13.73 0.52 5.98
C LEU A 31 14.68 0.88 7.13
N SER A 32 15.01 2.17 7.28
CA SER A 32 15.78 2.64 8.43
C SER A 32 15.10 2.16 9.71
N GLY A 33 15.89 1.63 10.65
CA GLY A 33 15.38 0.80 11.75
C GLY A 33 14.26 1.43 12.58
N ALA A 34 14.20 2.76 12.71
CA ALA A 34 13.16 3.45 13.47
C ALA A 34 11.80 3.43 12.75
N ASP A 35 11.76 3.74 11.45
CA ASP A 35 10.51 3.78 10.68
C ASP A 35 9.98 2.37 10.42
N ALA A 36 10.88 1.40 10.21
CA ALA A 36 10.54 -0.02 10.11
C ALA A 36 9.90 -0.55 11.40
N ALA A 37 10.48 -0.21 12.55
CA ALA A 37 9.99 -0.61 13.86
C ALA A 37 8.64 0.05 14.19
N ALA A 38 8.49 1.34 13.87
CA ALA A 38 7.22 2.05 14.04
C ALA A 38 6.11 1.43 13.19
N PHE A 39 6.39 1.11 11.92
CA PHE A 39 5.42 0.43 11.07
C PHE A 39 5.05 -0.96 11.57
N ALA A 40 6.02 -1.77 11.98
CA ALA A 40 5.75 -3.10 12.53
C ALA A 40 4.92 -3.02 13.82
N TYR A 41 5.22 -2.06 14.70
CA TYR A 41 4.45 -1.80 15.92
C TYR A 41 3.00 -1.40 15.60
N THR A 42 2.79 -0.43 14.72
CA THR A 42 1.44 0.02 14.36
C THR A 42 0.67 -1.08 13.62
N SER A 43 1.35 -1.90 12.80
CA SER A 43 0.75 -3.05 12.14
C SER A 43 0.33 -4.16 13.10
N ASP A 44 1.17 -4.49 14.11
CA ASP A 44 0.79 -5.44 15.19
C ASP A 44 -0.44 -4.93 15.94
N HIS A 45 -0.43 -3.65 16.29
CA HIS A 45 -1.53 -3.03 17.02
C HIS A 45 -2.84 -3.07 16.21
N LEU A 46 -2.79 -2.76 14.91
CA LEU A 46 -3.95 -2.87 14.02
C LEU A 46 -4.51 -4.29 13.98
N VAL A 47 -3.65 -5.30 13.77
CA VAL A 47 -4.08 -6.71 13.68
C VAL A 47 -4.71 -7.17 14.99
N ARG A 48 -4.08 -6.86 16.13
CA ARG A 48 -4.61 -7.23 17.44
C ARG A 48 -5.94 -6.54 17.72
N HIS A 49 -6.06 -5.26 17.39
CA HIS A 49 -7.31 -4.54 17.58
C HIS A 49 -8.43 -5.08 16.67
N LEU A 50 -8.14 -5.41 15.40
CA LEU A 50 -9.12 -6.05 14.52
C LEU A 50 -9.62 -7.39 15.08
N PHE A 51 -8.75 -8.16 15.72
CA PHE A 51 -9.12 -9.39 16.39
C PHE A 51 -10.04 -9.14 17.58
N ASP A 52 -9.68 -8.18 18.44
CA ASP A 52 -10.48 -7.79 19.61
C ASP A 52 -11.86 -7.27 19.20
N VAL A 53 -11.93 -6.44 18.16
CA VAL A 53 -13.18 -5.96 17.56
C VAL A 53 -14.03 -7.12 17.05
N GLY A 54 -13.42 -8.09 16.34
CA GLY A 54 -14.13 -9.29 15.89
C GLY A 54 -14.76 -10.06 17.04
N LEU A 55 -14.05 -10.19 18.17
CA LEU A 55 -14.55 -10.87 19.38
C LEU A 55 -15.68 -10.08 20.06
N GLN A 56 -15.55 -8.76 20.13
CA GLN A 56 -16.59 -7.88 20.68
C GLN A 56 -17.87 -7.94 19.85
N LEU A 57 -17.78 -7.82 18.52
CA LEU A 57 -18.91 -7.94 17.61
C LEU A 57 -19.60 -9.31 17.70
N HIS A 58 -18.82 -10.38 17.86
CA HIS A 58 -19.38 -11.71 18.09
C HIS A 58 -20.20 -11.77 19.39
N THR A 59 -19.70 -11.16 20.46
CA THR A 59 -20.42 -11.07 21.74
C THR A 59 -21.71 -10.25 21.61
N LEU A 60 -21.65 -9.10 20.93
CA LEU A 60 -22.82 -8.26 20.68
C LEU A 60 -23.88 -8.98 19.83
N LYS A 61 -23.46 -9.77 18.84
CA LYS A 61 -24.35 -10.64 18.07
C LYS A 61 -25.10 -11.64 18.97
N VAL A 62 -24.40 -12.29 19.91
CA VAL A 62 -25.03 -13.22 20.86
C VAL A 62 -26.10 -12.52 21.72
N VAL A 63 -25.87 -11.26 22.10
CA VAL A 63 -26.88 -10.45 22.83
C VAL A 63 -28.09 -10.17 21.95
N LEU A 64 -27.87 -9.75 20.70
CA LEU A 64 -28.96 -9.43 19.77
C LEU A 64 -29.79 -10.65 19.34
N ASP A 65 -29.16 -11.82 19.21
CA ASP A 65 -29.83 -13.08 18.83
C ASP A 65 -30.79 -13.60 19.92
N GLN A 66 -30.84 -12.96 21.10
CA GLN A 66 -31.77 -13.35 22.16
C GLN A 66 -33.22 -12.95 21.81
N PRO A 67 -34.20 -13.85 21.97
CA PRO A 67 -35.60 -13.62 21.59
C PRO A 67 -36.32 -12.53 22.40
N HIS A 68 -35.70 -12.03 23.49
CA HIS A 68 -36.25 -11.00 24.37
C HIS A 68 -35.31 -9.80 24.54
N THR A 69 -34.47 -9.52 23.55
CA THR A 69 -33.60 -8.33 23.55
C THR A 69 -34.44 -7.07 23.74
N THR A 70 -34.11 -6.30 24.78
CA THR A 70 -34.81 -5.05 25.10
C THR A 70 -34.33 -3.92 24.20
N VAL A 71 -35.14 -2.86 24.07
CA VAL A 71 -34.75 -1.65 23.34
C VAL A 71 -33.49 -1.01 23.95
N ASP A 72 -33.35 -1.06 25.27
CA ASP A 72 -32.17 -0.53 25.96
C ASP A 72 -30.92 -1.38 25.70
N ALA A 73 -31.06 -2.71 25.62
CA ALA A 73 -29.97 -3.59 25.21
C ALA A 73 -29.54 -3.32 23.76
N ALA A 74 -30.50 -3.10 22.85
CA ALA A 74 -30.21 -2.75 21.46
C ALA A 74 -29.49 -1.41 21.33
N ARG A 75 -29.87 -0.39 22.13
CA ARG A 75 -29.14 0.89 22.18
C ARG A 75 -27.72 0.72 22.71
N ALA A 76 -27.54 -0.01 23.81
CA ALA A 76 -26.22 -0.29 24.36
C ALA A 76 -25.30 -1.00 23.36
N VAL A 77 -25.85 -1.94 22.57
CA VAL A 77 -25.13 -2.59 21.47
C VAL A 77 -24.75 -1.57 20.39
N SER A 78 -25.67 -0.69 20.00
CA SER A 78 -25.40 0.36 19.01
C SER A 78 -24.30 1.31 19.47
N ASP A 79 -24.31 1.73 20.74
CA ASP A 79 -23.29 2.61 21.32
C ASP A 79 -21.92 1.90 21.36
N ALA A 80 -21.91 0.61 21.72
CA ALA A 80 -20.69 -0.20 21.72
C ALA A 80 -20.10 -0.37 20.31
N VAL A 81 -20.95 -0.57 19.29
CA VAL A 81 -20.50 -0.61 17.89
C VAL A 81 -19.94 0.76 17.46
N GLY A 82 -20.57 1.86 17.87
CA GLY A 82 -20.07 3.21 17.58
C GLY A 82 -18.66 3.44 18.13
N ALA A 83 -18.44 3.13 19.41
CA ALA A 83 -17.12 3.27 20.04
C ALA A 83 -16.03 2.43 19.34
N VAL A 84 -16.38 1.20 18.93
CA VAL A 84 -15.49 0.31 18.18
C VAL A 84 -15.09 0.89 16.82
N LEU A 85 -16.04 1.53 16.11
CA LEU A 85 -15.75 2.15 14.82
C LEU A 85 -14.86 3.40 14.98
N ASP A 86 -15.08 4.20 16.02
CA ASP A 86 -14.25 5.36 16.33
C ASP A 86 -12.80 4.94 16.63
N ASP A 87 -12.60 3.88 17.42
CA ASP A 87 -11.28 3.33 17.73
C ASP A 87 -10.58 2.77 16.48
N LEU A 88 -11.33 2.09 15.61
CA LEU A 88 -10.80 1.55 14.35
C LEU A 88 -10.35 2.68 13.40
N ASP A 89 -11.11 3.76 13.28
CA ASP A 89 -10.76 4.91 12.46
C ASP A 89 -9.45 5.55 12.91
N LEU A 90 -9.23 5.65 14.23
CA LEU A 90 -7.97 6.16 14.79
C LEU A 90 -6.79 5.26 14.40
N LEU A 91 -6.95 3.94 14.49
CA LEU A 91 -5.88 2.99 14.16
C LEU A 91 -5.57 2.90 12.67
N ILE A 92 -6.59 3.00 11.81
CA ILE A 92 -6.38 3.08 10.36
C ILE A 92 -5.59 4.34 10.04
N ARG A 93 -5.93 5.48 10.67
CA ARG A 93 -5.20 6.74 10.49
C ARG A 93 -3.75 6.62 10.92
N ASP A 94 -3.49 6.07 12.12
CA ASP A 94 -2.12 5.92 12.64
C ASP A 94 -1.29 4.97 11.77
N THR A 95 -1.90 3.88 11.30
CA THR A 95 -1.25 2.95 10.35
C THR A 95 -0.95 3.64 9.02
N GLY A 96 -1.90 4.42 8.50
CA GLY A 96 -1.72 5.19 7.27
C GLY A 96 -0.59 6.21 7.38
N LEU A 97 -0.46 6.90 8.51
CA LEU A 97 0.65 7.82 8.77
C LEU A 97 1.99 7.08 8.82
N ALA A 98 2.05 5.90 9.43
CA ALA A 98 3.25 5.06 9.43
C ALA A 98 3.64 4.62 8.01
N VAL A 99 2.67 4.20 7.18
CA VAL A 99 2.92 3.84 5.76
C VAL A 99 3.44 5.02 4.95
N LEU A 100 2.88 6.23 5.16
CA LEU A 100 3.35 7.43 4.48
C LEU A 100 4.77 7.82 4.91
N ALA A 101 5.12 7.65 6.19
CA ALA A 101 6.48 7.85 6.67
C ALA A 101 7.48 6.88 6.04
N LEU A 102 7.05 5.66 5.70
CA LEU A 102 7.84 4.68 4.97
C LEU A 102 7.99 4.95 3.48
N THR A 103 7.20 5.86 2.90
CA THR A 103 7.26 6.15 1.47
C THR A 103 8.27 7.28 1.25
N PRO A 104 9.51 7.00 0.80
CA PRO A 104 10.44 8.07 0.48
C PRO A 104 9.82 8.96 -0.60
N ASN A 105 9.80 10.27 -0.35
CA ASN A 105 9.42 11.27 -1.35
C ASN A 105 10.32 11.08 -2.59
N THR A 106 9.82 10.39 -3.61
CA THR A 106 10.45 10.24 -4.93
C THR A 106 10.38 11.54 -5.74
N ARG A 107 10.56 12.70 -5.10
CA ARG A 107 10.51 14.02 -5.73
C ARG A 107 11.83 14.79 -5.76
N ASP A 108 12.92 14.23 -5.28
CA ASP A 108 14.23 14.88 -5.34
C ASP A 108 15.20 14.08 -6.23
N GLY A 109 14.94 14.12 -7.54
CA GLY A 109 15.75 13.40 -8.52
C GLY A 109 15.77 14.02 -9.91
N GLN A 110 15.38 15.28 -10.07
CA GLN A 110 15.56 16.02 -11.32
C GLN A 110 16.78 16.94 -11.21
N THR A 111 17.99 16.36 -11.21
CA THR A 111 19.20 17.14 -11.48
C THR A 111 19.23 17.49 -12.97
N PRO A 112 19.20 18.78 -13.36
CA PRO A 112 19.38 19.15 -14.76
C PRO A 112 20.81 18.80 -15.16
N GLN A 113 20.90 17.81 -16.05
CA GLN A 113 22.10 17.37 -16.72
C GLN A 113 22.85 18.59 -17.29
N ARG A 114 23.92 19.03 -16.60
CA ARG A 114 24.86 20.05 -17.08
C ARG A 114 25.39 19.57 -18.44
N ARG A 115 24.80 20.10 -19.52
CA ARG A 115 25.35 20.03 -20.87
C ARG A 115 26.75 20.65 -20.83
N LYS A 116 27.76 19.80 -20.74
CA LYS A 116 29.15 20.17 -21.04
C LYS A 116 29.20 20.57 -22.51
N ARG A 117 29.14 21.88 -22.77
CA ARG A 117 29.63 22.46 -24.01
C ARG A 117 31.16 22.32 -23.98
N HIS A 118 31.68 21.30 -24.63
CA HIS A 118 33.09 21.32 -25.01
C HIS A 118 33.20 22.00 -26.37
N ARG A 119 34.00 23.06 -26.33
CA ARG A 119 34.46 23.95 -27.39
C ARG A 119 35.32 23.22 -28.41
#